data_AF-A0A4D7HF32-F1
#
_entry.id   AF-A0A4D7HF32-F1
#
_cell.length_a   1.000
_cell.length_b   1.000
_cell.length_c   1.000
_cell.angle_alpha   90.00
_cell.angle_beta   90.00
_cell.angle_gamma   90.00
#
_symmetry.space_group_name_H-M   'P 1'
#
loop_
_entity.id
_entity.type
_entity.pdbx_description
1 polymer ?
#
loop_
_entity_poly.entity_id
_entity_poly.type
_entity_poly.pdbx_seq_one_letter_code
_entity_poly.pdbx_strand_id
1 'polypeptide(L)'
;MPTHPDESEKNVLEPGCARCPALVESRTCISWGNGPTDADVVVVGEAPGAGDPDADIWKGGNHTGFAYTSKHSGRRIRSLFESLGYADRTYYTNAVNCFPEGEDGSNREPTPEERRNCRVHLETELEAVSPDLVVTTGRHATATLLAFDDERLDGFLDRVLEPFDSEALDVRVLPLLHPSYQEVWLSRLGYTAEAYRDAIAEHLP
;
A
#
# COMPACT_ATOMS: atom_id res chain seq x y z
N MET A 1 -4.62 -16.56 9.94
CA MET A 1 -3.72 -16.19 8.82
C MET A 1 -4.63 -15.63 7.77
N PRO A 2 -4.39 -14.43 7.25
CA PRO A 2 -5.33 -13.80 6.34
C PRO A 2 -5.48 -14.67 5.10
N THR A 3 -6.68 -14.66 4.54
CA THR A 3 -6.99 -15.30 3.27
C THR A 3 -6.25 -14.57 2.14
N HIS A 4 -5.75 -15.32 1.16
CA HIS A 4 -5.21 -14.72 -0.06
C HIS A 4 -6.38 -14.27 -0.95
N PRO A 5 -6.31 -13.09 -1.60
CA PRO A 5 -7.40 -12.63 -2.46
C PRO A 5 -7.66 -13.60 -3.62
N ASP A 6 -8.93 -13.75 -3.99
CA ASP A 6 -9.38 -14.48 -5.18
C ASP A 6 -9.20 -13.62 -6.45
N GLU A 7 -9.14 -14.26 -7.62
CA GLU A 7 -9.05 -13.54 -8.90
C GLU A 7 -10.24 -12.60 -9.16
N SER A 8 -11.43 -12.92 -8.64
CA SER A 8 -12.60 -12.04 -8.73
C SER A 8 -12.47 -10.73 -7.93
N GLU A 9 -11.53 -10.67 -6.98
CA GLU A 9 -11.27 -9.49 -6.17
C GLU A 9 -10.22 -8.55 -6.79
N LYS A 10 -9.60 -8.94 -7.92
CA LYS A 10 -8.58 -8.13 -8.61
C LYS A 10 -9.21 -7.03 -9.45
N ASN A 11 -8.85 -5.78 -9.18
CA ASN A 11 -9.34 -4.64 -9.94
C ASN A 11 -8.31 -4.18 -10.98
N VAL A 12 -8.45 -4.65 -12.22
CA VAL A 12 -7.52 -4.33 -13.31
C VAL A 12 -7.99 -3.10 -14.07
N LEU A 13 -7.31 -1.96 -13.89
CA LEU A 13 -7.66 -0.72 -14.60
C LEU A 13 -7.10 -0.65 -16.03
N GLU A 14 -5.86 -1.09 -16.24
CA GLU A 14 -5.20 -1.00 -17.54
C GLU A 14 -4.27 -2.19 -17.81
N PRO A 15 -4.80 -3.28 -18.40
CA PRO A 15 -3.99 -4.43 -18.76
C PRO A 15 -2.81 -4.01 -19.66
N GLY A 16 -1.59 -4.36 -19.24
CA GLY A 16 -0.41 -4.14 -20.07
C GLY A 16 0.12 -2.69 -20.13
N CYS A 17 -0.25 -1.81 -19.20
CA CYS A 17 0.32 -0.46 -19.08
C CYS A 17 1.84 -0.45 -19.33
N ALA A 18 2.31 0.44 -20.21
CA ALA A 18 3.71 0.52 -20.64
C ALA A 18 4.34 1.92 -20.48
N ARG A 19 3.76 2.78 -19.62
CA ARG A 19 4.22 4.17 -19.43
C ARG A 19 5.63 4.29 -18.84
N CYS A 20 6.13 3.25 -18.16
CA CYS A 20 7.43 3.24 -17.49
C CYS A 20 8.31 2.11 -18.06
N PRO A 21 9.19 2.36 -19.04
CA PRO A 21 9.98 1.32 -19.70
C PRO A 21 10.79 0.44 -18.73
N ALA A 22 11.50 1.05 -17.77
CA ALA A 22 12.29 0.31 -16.79
C ALA A 22 11.44 -0.64 -15.92
N LEU A 23 10.22 -0.23 -15.54
CA LEU A 23 9.31 -1.07 -14.77
C LEU A 23 8.68 -2.18 -15.63
N VAL A 24 8.49 -1.94 -16.93
CA VAL A 24 8.00 -2.96 -17.87
C VAL A 24 9.04 -4.06 -18.03
N GLU A 25 10.32 -3.69 -18.08
CA GLU A 25 11.44 -4.62 -18.21
C GLU A 25 11.65 -5.47 -16.95
N SER A 26 11.50 -4.88 -15.75
CA SER A 26 11.77 -5.57 -14.48
C SER A 26 10.59 -6.38 -13.92
N ARG A 27 9.34 -5.96 -14.17
CA ARG A 27 8.17 -6.62 -13.57
C ARG A 27 7.94 -8.02 -14.15
N THR A 28 7.50 -8.94 -13.32
CA THR A 28 6.90 -10.20 -13.79
C THR A 28 5.43 -10.00 -14.18
N CYS A 29 4.67 -9.25 -13.37
CA CYS A 29 3.33 -8.78 -13.73
C CYS A 29 3.01 -7.45 -13.02
N ILE A 30 1.89 -6.82 -13.40
CA ILE A 30 1.39 -5.62 -12.73
C ILE A 30 0.62 -6.05 -11.48
N SER A 31 0.98 -5.50 -10.32
CA SER A 31 0.36 -5.71 -9.02
C SER A 31 -0.81 -4.75 -8.86
N TRP A 32 -2.02 -5.20 -9.20
CA TRP A 32 -3.24 -4.40 -9.13
C TRP A 32 -3.85 -4.38 -7.73
N GLY A 33 -4.65 -3.35 -7.47
CA GLY A 33 -5.44 -3.30 -6.26
C GLY A 33 -6.49 -4.41 -6.20
N ASN A 34 -6.91 -4.74 -4.98
CA ASN A 34 -7.84 -5.83 -4.73
C ASN A 34 -8.60 -5.69 -3.42
N GLY A 35 -9.79 -6.29 -3.38
CA GLY A 35 -10.75 -6.22 -2.29
C GLY A 35 -12.10 -5.65 -2.77
N PRO A 36 -13.03 -5.39 -1.85
CA PRO A 36 -14.34 -4.82 -2.20
C PRO A 36 -14.19 -3.42 -2.80
N THR A 37 -14.97 -3.12 -3.85
CA THR A 37 -15.00 -1.79 -4.47
C THR A 37 -15.89 -0.80 -3.72
N ASP A 38 -16.53 -1.24 -2.65
CA ASP A 38 -17.28 -0.44 -1.66
C ASP A 38 -16.58 -0.47 -0.28
N ALA A 39 -15.27 -0.69 -0.26
CA ALA A 39 -14.47 -0.74 0.96
C ALA A 39 -14.45 0.61 1.70
N ASP A 40 -14.66 0.58 3.01
CA ASP A 40 -14.54 1.78 3.86
C ASP A 40 -13.08 2.24 4.02
N VAL A 41 -12.13 1.31 3.86
CA VAL A 41 -10.70 1.57 4.02
C VAL A 41 -9.92 1.16 2.78
N VAL A 42 -9.07 2.04 2.27
CA VAL A 42 -8.06 1.70 1.25
C VAL A 42 -6.66 1.74 1.86
N VAL A 43 -5.91 0.65 1.75
CA VAL A 43 -4.53 0.55 2.21
C VAL A 43 -3.58 0.73 1.03
N VAL A 44 -2.68 1.72 1.12
CA VAL A 44 -1.75 2.09 0.05
C VAL A 44 -0.30 1.81 0.45
N GLY A 45 0.35 0.95 -0.33
CA GLY A 45 1.78 0.67 -0.27
C GLY A 45 2.59 1.53 -1.22
N GLU A 46 3.91 1.37 -1.22
CA GLU A 46 4.78 2.08 -2.18
C GLU A 46 4.76 1.40 -3.55
N ALA A 47 5.20 0.14 -3.59
CA ALA A 47 5.30 -0.67 -4.80
C ALA A 47 5.38 -2.16 -4.43
N PRO A 48 5.08 -3.09 -5.35
CA PRO A 48 5.33 -4.50 -5.09
C PRO A 48 6.82 -4.77 -4.87
N GLY A 49 7.11 -5.65 -3.91
CA GLY A 49 8.46 -6.20 -3.70
C GLY A 49 8.84 -7.22 -4.78
N ALA A 50 10.14 -7.55 -4.86
CA ALA A 50 10.65 -8.64 -5.73
C ALA A 50 9.82 -9.92 -5.57
N GLY A 51 9.54 -10.30 -4.31
CA GLY A 51 8.71 -11.44 -3.95
C GLY A 51 9.53 -12.70 -3.67
N ASP A 52 8.85 -13.84 -3.63
CA ASP A 52 9.41 -15.17 -3.46
C ASP A 52 8.68 -16.10 -4.44
N PRO A 53 9.25 -16.36 -5.63
CA PRO A 53 8.59 -17.18 -6.65
C PRO A 53 8.41 -18.64 -6.23
N ASP A 54 9.20 -19.13 -5.27
CA ASP A 54 9.14 -20.49 -4.73
C ASP A 54 8.11 -20.63 -3.59
N ALA A 55 7.52 -19.53 -3.13
CA ALA A 55 6.39 -19.58 -2.22
C ALA A 55 5.18 -20.25 -2.88
N ASP A 56 4.34 -20.92 -2.09
CA ASP A 56 3.12 -21.53 -2.63
C ASP A 56 2.06 -20.46 -2.97
N ILE A 57 1.51 -19.81 -1.93
CA ILE A 57 0.39 -18.86 -2.07
C ILE A 57 0.87 -17.40 -2.04
N TRP A 58 1.73 -17.04 -1.09
CA TRP A 58 2.12 -15.65 -0.81
C TRP A 58 3.41 -15.24 -1.52
N LYS A 59 3.42 -15.33 -2.86
CA LYS A 59 4.60 -15.06 -3.70
C LYS A 59 4.99 -13.59 -3.77
N GLY A 60 4.10 -12.66 -3.40
CA GLY A 60 4.31 -11.23 -3.56
C GLY A 60 3.70 -10.67 -4.84
N GLY A 61 3.36 -9.38 -4.82
CA GLY A 61 2.55 -8.76 -5.86
C GLY A 61 3.17 -8.76 -7.26
N ASN A 62 4.51 -8.78 -7.34
CA ASN A 62 5.22 -8.93 -8.61
C ASN A 62 4.94 -10.28 -9.30
N HIS A 63 4.61 -11.32 -8.54
CA HIS A 63 4.34 -12.66 -9.07
C HIS A 63 2.85 -13.03 -9.09
N THR A 64 2.07 -12.53 -8.13
CA THR A 64 0.63 -12.85 -8.06
C THR A 64 -0.25 -11.89 -8.86
N GLY A 65 0.23 -10.66 -9.11
CA GLY A 65 -0.55 -9.60 -9.76
C GLY A 65 -1.54 -8.89 -8.83
N PHE A 66 -1.42 -9.10 -7.52
CA PHE A 66 -2.26 -8.47 -6.50
C PHE A 66 -1.39 -7.69 -5.50
N ALA A 67 -1.86 -6.54 -5.03
CA ALA A 67 -1.20 -5.81 -3.96
C ALA A 67 -1.28 -6.56 -2.60
N TYR A 68 -0.27 -6.34 -1.74
CA TYR A 68 -0.18 -6.91 -0.38
C TYR A 68 -0.22 -8.45 -0.31
N THR A 69 0.38 -9.17 -1.26
CA THR A 69 0.45 -10.65 -1.28
C THR A 69 1.83 -11.23 -0.95
N SER A 70 2.71 -10.45 -0.30
CA SER A 70 4.02 -10.93 0.18
C SER A 70 3.93 -11.61 1.54
N LYS A 71 4.84 -12.56 1.82
CA LYS A 71 4.89 -13.30 3.09
C LYS A 71 5.08 -12.42 4.33
N HIS A 72 5.88 -11.37 4.22
CA HIS A 72 6.33 -10.59 5.38
C HIS A 72 5.52 -9.30 5.59
N SER A 73 5.44 -8.42 4.60
CA SER A 73 4.72 -7.15 4.74
C SER A 73 3.22 -7.33 4.47
N GLY A 74 2.87 -7.94 3.33
CA GLY A 74 1.49 -8.13 2.88
C GLY A 74 0.63 -8.86 3.91
N ARG A 75 1.09 -10.05 4.34
CA ARG A 75 0.41 -10.83 5.37
C ARG A 75 0.27 -10.10 6.71
N ARG A 76 1.30 -9.35 7.16
CA ARG A 76 1.24 -8.66 8.45
C ARG A 76 0.19 -7.56 8.44
N ILE A 77 0.11 -6.78 7.37
CA ILE A 77 -0.90 -5.73 7.22
C ILE A 77 -2.30 -6.33 7.09
N ARG A 78 -2.49 -7.36 6.26
CA ARG A 78 -3.80 -8.03 6.17
C ARG A 78 -4.24 -8.65 7.51
N SER A 79 -3.32 -9.30 8.24
CA SER A 79 -3.59 -9.81 9.59
C SER A 79 -4.01 -8.70 10.57
N LEU A 80 -3.41 -7.51 10.46
CA LEU A 80 -3.74 -6.37 11.31
C LEU A 80 -5.20 -5.96 11.09
N PHE A 81 -5.60 -5.69 9.85
CA PHE A 81 -6.98 -5.31 9.52
C PHE A 81 -7.98 -6.45 9.80
N GLU A 82 -7.62 -7.70 9.55
CA GLU A 82 -8.42 -8.86 9.97
C GLU A 82 -8.65 -8.87 11.48
N SER A 83 -7.60 -8.65 12.28
CA SER A 83 -7.70 -8.60 13.74
C SER A 83 -8.55 -7.44 14.26
N LEU A 84 -8.69 -6.38 13.46
CA LEU A 84 -9.50 -5.19 13.77
C LEU A 84 -10.96 -5.35 13.28
N GLY A 85 -11.29 -6.44 12.59
CA GLY A 85 -12.63 -6.68 12.03
C GLY A 85 -12.89 -6.04 10.66
N TYR A 86 -11.83 -5.67 9.93
CA TYR A 86 -11.90 -4.96 8.65
C TYR A 86 -11.49 -5.81 7.43
N ALA A 87 -11.37 -7.13 7.58
CA ALA A 87 -10.93 -8.01 6.48
C ALA A 87 -11.74 -7.80 5.19
N ASP A 88 -13.07 -7.81 5.32
CA ASP A 88 -14.01 -7.67 4.19
C ASP A 88 -14.44 -6.21 3.94
N ARG A 89 -13.76 -5.25 4.58
CA ARG A 89 -14.01 -3.79 4.48
C ARG A 89 -12.77 -3.03 4.01
N THR A 90 -11.75 -3.75 3.53
CA THR A 90 -10.45 -3.17 3.17
C THR A 90 -10.06 -3.51 1.75
N TYR A 91 -9.77 -2.49 0.96
CA TYR A 91 -9.14 -2.60 -0.35
C TYR A 91 -7.63 -2.34 -0.24
N TYR A 92 -6.81 -3.08 -0.97
CA TYR A 92 -5.34 -3.00 -0.89
C TYR A 92 -4.76 -2.63 -2.25
N THR A 93 -3.91 -1.59 -2.34
CA THR A 93 -3.23 -1.17 -3.57
C THR A 93 -1.83 -0.58 -3.32
N ASN A 94 -1.11 -0.14 -4.36
CA ASN A 94 0.17 0.56 -4.23
C ASN A 94 0.15 1.90 -4.99
N ALA A 95 1.00 2.82 -4.57
CA ALA A 95 1.29 4.04 -5.33
C ALA A 95 1.89 3.75 -6.72
N VAL A 96 2.72 2.70 -6.83
CA VAL A 96 3.30 2.22 -8.08
C VAL A 96 3.02 0.72 -8.23
N ASN A 97 2.33 0.34 -9.31
CA ASN A 97 1.82 -1.03 -9.46
C ASN A 97 2.86 -2.05 -10.00
N CYS A 98 4.08 -1.63 -10.32
CA CYS A 98 5.11 -2.51 -10.91
C CYS A 98 6.36 -2.55 -10.01
N PHE A 99 7.10 -3.66 -10.03
CA PHE A 99 8.29 -3.86 -9.20
C PHE A 99 9.47 -2.99 -9.69
N PRO A 100 9.94 -2.01 -8.89
CA PRO A 100 11.10 -1.21 -9.23
C PRO A 100 12.38 -1.95 -8.84
N GLU A 101 12.96 -2.71 -9.76
CA GLU A 101 14.22 -3.42 -9.54
C GLU A 101 15.40 -2.45 -9.49
N GLY A 102 16.25 -2.61 -8.47
CA GLY A 102 17.53 -1.93 -8.30
C GLY A 102 18.68 -2.74 -8.90
N GLU A 103 19.88 -2.15 -8.94
CA GLU A 103 21.06 -2.76 -9.58
C GLU A 103 21.49 -4.10 -8.94
N ASP A 104 21.16 -4.32 -7.67
CA ASP A 104 21.46 -5.52 -6.90
C ASP A 104 20.30 -6.53 -6.88
N GLY A 105 19.25 -6.32 -7.70
CA GLY A 105 18.04 -7.13 -7.72
C GLY A 105 17.09 -6.86 -6.55
N SER A 106 17.39 -5.89 -5.69
CA SER A 106 16.51 -5.47 -4.59
C SER A 106 15.49 -4.42 -5.05
N ASN A 107 14.59 -4.03 -4.15
CA ASN A 107 13.67 -2.91 -4.39
C ASN A 107 14.42 -1.58 -4.29
N ARG A 108 14.51 -0.85 -5.40
CA ARG A 108 14.81 0.59 -5.34
C ARG A 108 13.53 1.39 -5.10
N GLU A 109 13.68 2.65 -4.69
CA GLU A 109 12.54 3.57 -4.70
C GLU A 109 12.10 3.82 -6.16
N PRO A 110 10.78 3.91 -6.42
CA PRO A 110 10.28 4.42 -7.69
C PRO A 110 10.81 5.83 -7.96
N THR A 111 11.03 6.16 -9.22
CA THR A 111 11.42 7.52 -9.62
C THR A 111 10.22 8.47 -9.50
N PRO A 112 10.45 9.81 -9.47
CA PRO A 112 9.35 10.77 -9.55
C PRO A 112 8.48 10.60 -10.80
N GLU A 113 9.09 10.23 -11.93
CA GLU A 113 8.37 9.97 -13.18
C GLU A 113 7.50 8.71 -13.09
N GLU A 114 8.02 7.64 -12.49
CA GLU A 114 7.25 6.40 -12.28
C GLU A 114 6.04 6.63 -11.37
N ARG A 115 6.22 7.39 -10.27
CA ARG A 115 5.10 7.81 -9.42
C ARG A 115 4.09 8.66 -10.18
N ARG A 116 4.55 9.64 -10.96
CA ARG A 116 3.66 10.51 -11.76
C ARG A 116 2.85 9.70 -12.77
N ASN A 117 3.48 8.75 -13.45
CA ASN A 117 2.83 7.92 -14.46
C ASN A 117 1.78 6.97 -13.83
N CYS A 118 2.03 6.49 -12.62
CA CYS A 118 1.12 5.58 -11.90
C CYS A 118 0.06 6.33 -11.09
N ARG A 119 0.23 7.64 -10.83
CA ARG A 119 -0.71 8.50 -10.07
C ARG A 119 -2.14 8.35 -10.57
N VAL A 120 -2.34 8.34 -11.89
CA VAL A 120 -3.67 8.21 -12.51
C VAL A 120 -4.37 6.90 -12.14
N HIS A 121 -3.63 5.81 -11.94
CA HIS A 121 -4.21 4.54 -11.52
C HIS A 121 -4.68 4.62 -10.07
N LEU A 122 -3.84 5.12 -9.16
CA LEU A 122 -4.23 5.28 -7.75
C LEU A 122 -5.42 6.22 -7.59
N GLU A 123 -5.42 7.36 -8.30
CA GLU A 123 -6.52 8.32 -8.32
C GLU A 123 -7.82 7.66 -8.78
N THR A 124 -7.77 6.90 -9.89
CA THR A 124 -8.93 6.15 -10.40
C THR A 124 -9.42 5.09 -9.41
N GLU A 125 -8.51 4.39 -8.72
CA GLU A 125 -8.90 3.41 -7.69
C GLU A 125 -9.59 4.08 -6.50
N LEU A 126 -9.05 5.20 -6.01
CA LEU A 126 -9.62 5.94 -4.89
C LEU A 126 -10.97 6.56 -5.24
N GLU A 127 -11.11 7.14 -6.44
CA GLU A 127 -12.40 7.66 -6.94
C GLU A 127 -13.45 6.54 -7.09
N ALA A 128 -13.04 5.36 -7.56
CA ALA A 128 -13.95 4.24 -7.76
C ALA A 128 -14.40 3.59 -6.45
N VAL A 129 -13.49 3.47 -5.47
CA VAL A 129 -13.78 2.88 -4.16
C VAL A 129 -14.50 3.88 -3.25
N SER A 130 -14.16 5.17 -3.35
CA SER A 130 -14.67 6.25 -2.50
C SER A 130 -14.62 5.92 -0.99
N PRO A 131 -13.44 5.56 -0.44
CA PRO A 131 -13.32 5.11 0.94
C PRO A 131 -13.49 6.25 1.95
N ASP A 132 -13.89 5.93 3.17
CA ASP A 132 -13.91 6.88 4.29
C ASP A 132 -12.48 7.20 4.80
N LEU A 133 -11.56 6.24 4.65
CA LEU A 133 -10.18 6.37 5.11
C LEU A 133 -9.17 5.72 4.15
N VAL A 134 -8.11 6.45 3.83
CA VAL A 134 -6.90 5.89 3.21
C VAL A 134 -5.84 5.66 4.28
N VAL A 135 -5.25 4.47 4.30
CA VAL A 135 -4.15 4.12 5.21
C VAL A 135 -2.88 3.93 4.41
N THR A 136 -1.85 4.73 4.68
CA THR A 136 -0.55 4.59 4.00
C THR A 136 0.41 3.74 4.84
N THR A 137 1.08 2.76 4.23
CA THR A 137 2.08 1.96 4.95
C THR A 137 3.49 2.43 4.61
N GLY A 138 4.02 3.33 5.43
CA GLY A 138 5.39 3.80 5.38
C GLY A 138 5.59 5.17 4.74
N ARG A 139 6.86 5.60 4.72
CA ARG A 139 7.27 6.94 4.30
C ARG A 139 6.86 7.26 2.87
N HIS A 140 7.15 6.36 1.94
CA HIS A 140 6.99 6.64 0.50
C HIS A 140 5.53 6.65 0.06
N ALA A 141 4.70 5.76 0.62
CA ALA A 141 3.26 5.82 0.44
C ALA A 141 2.71 7.14 1.00
N THR A 142 3.05 7.49 2.23
CA THR A 142 2.62 8.76 2.86
C THR A 142 3.04 9.99 2.05
N ALA A 143 4.28 10.02 1.59
CA ALA A 143 4.78 11.10 0.74
C ALA A 143 4.07 11.17 -0.61
N THR A 144 3.61 10.04 -1.15
CA THR A 144 2.83 10.02 -2.39
C THR A 144 1.47 10.67 -2.19
N LEU A 145 0.75 10.34 -1.11
CA LEU A 145 -0.56 10.93 -0.83
C LEU A 145 -0.45 12.44 -0.58
N LEU A 146 0.54 12.91 0.19
CA LEU A 146 0.80 14.35 0.36
C LEU A 146 1.11 15.06 -0.95
N ALA A 147 1.78 14.40 -1.90
CA ALA A 147 2.10 14.99 -3.19
C ALA A 147 0.87 15.16 -4.11
N PHE A 148 -0.30 14.60 -3.77
CA PHE A 148 -1.54 14.96 -4.47
C PHE A 148 -1.95 16.41 -4.18
N ASP A 149 -1.63 16.92 -3.00
CA ASP A 149 -1.90 18.29 -2.53
C ASP A 149 -0.70 19.24 -2.68
N ASP A 150 0.28 18.87 -3.51
CA ASP A 150 1.56 19.59 -3.68
C ASP A 150 2.35 19.76 -2.36
N GLU A 151 2.08 18.92 -1.35
CA GLU A 151 2.78 18.92 -0.06
C GLU A 151 4.00 17.99 -0.05
N ARG A 152 4.94 18.29 0.87
CA ARG A 152 6.16 17.50 1.07
C ARG A 152 6.19 16.90 2.46
N LEU A 153 6.64 15.65 2.54
CA LEU A 153 6.91 14.98 3.81
C LEU A 153 8.30 15.35 4.35
N ASP A 154 8.33 16.12 5.44
CA ASP A 154 9.57 16.47 6.14
C ASP A 154 10.03 15.36 7.10
N GLY A 155 9.22 15.07 8.12
CA GLY A 155 9.47 14.05 9.14
C GLY A 155 8.40 12.96 9.10
N PHE A 156 8.77 11.74 8.68
CA PHE A 156 7.80 10.65 8.61
C PHE A 156 7.31 10.19 9.99
N LEU A 157 8.21 10.11 10.97
CA LEU A 157 7.87 9.61 12.29
C LEU A 157 6.85 10.51 13.01
N ASP A 158 6.91 11.82 12.76
CA ASP A 158 5.97 12.79 13.31
C ASP A 158 4.58 12.72 12.66
N ARG A 159 4.43 11.96 11.57
CA ARG A 159 3.16 11.74 10.87
C ARG A 159 2.51 10.39 11.19
N VAL A 160 3.23 9.47 11.85
CA VAL A 160 2.70 8.16 12.19
C VAL A 160 1.56 8.33 13.20
N LEU A 161 0.38 7.81 12.86
CA LEU A 161 -0.88 7.97 13.62
C LEU A 161 -1.40 9.41 13.72
N GLU A 162 -0.90 10.34 12.90
CA GLU A 162 -1.42 11.71 12.82
C GLU A 162 -2.18 11.88 11.49
N PRO A 163 -3.52 11.68 11.49
CA PRO A 163 -4.29 11.71 10.26
C PRO A 163 -4.39 13.14 9.70
N PHE A 164 -4.42 13.25 8.37
CA PHE A 164 -4.62 14.50 7.65
C PHE A 164 -5.67 14.32 6.56
N ASP A 165 -6.27 15.41 6.09
CA ASP A 165 -7.23 15.38 4.98
C ASP A 165 -6.49 15.73 3.69
N SER A 166 -6.68 14.93 2.64
CA SER A 166 -6.21 15.24 1.29
C SER A 166 -7.33 15.94 0.54
N GLU A 167 -7.16 17.22 0.23
CA GLU A 167 -8.18 18.01 -0.48
C GLU A 167 -8.31 17.54 -1.93
N ALA A 168 -7.19 17.20 -2.57
CA ALA A 168 -7.14 16.73 -3.94
C ALA A 168 -7.83 15.37 -4.15
N LEU A 169 -7.86 14.53 -3.11
CA LEU A 169 -8.48 13.21 -3.15
C LEU A 169 -9.81 13.13 -2.38
N ASP A 170 -10.23 14.23 -1.75
CA ASP A 170 -11.42 14.32 -0.89
C ASP A 170 -11.52 13.17 0.14
N VAL A 171 -10.41 12.85 0.81
CA VAL A 171 -10.34 11.70 1.72
C VAL A 171 -9.41 11.94 2.89
N ARG A 172 -9.73 11.33 4.03
CA ARG A 172 -8.86 11.30 5.20
C ARG A 172 -7.76 10.26 5.04
N VAL A 173 -6.53 10.61 5.41
CA VAL A 173 -5.35 9.74 5.30
C VAL A 173 -4.75 9.48 6.69
N LEU A 174 -4.49 8.22 7.03
CA LEU A 174 -3.82 7.78 8.25
C LEU A 174 -2.45 7.13 7.93
N PRO A 175 -1.34 7.77 8.28
CA PRO A 175 -0.02 7.18 8.08
C PRO A 175 0.36 6.13 9.13
N LEU A 176 0.77 4.96 8.67
CA LEU A 176 1.28 3.87 9.50
C LEU A 176 2.74 3.56 9.20
N LEU A 177 3.45 3.00 10.18
CA LEU A 177 4.75 2.37 9.97
C LEU A 177 4.64 1.23 8.95
N HIS A 178 5.63 1.11 8.06
CA HIS A 178 5.75 -0.08 7.22
C HIS A 178 6.22 -1.29 8.07
N PRO A 179 5.70 -2.50 7.83
CA PRO A 179 6.04 -3.68 8.62
C PRO A 179 7.53 -4.00 8.72
N SER A 180 8.34 -3.63 7.72
CA SER A 180 9.78 -3.95 7.69
C SER A 180 10.60 -3.25 8.78
N TYR A 181 10.12 -2.12 9.29
CA TYR A 181 10.82 -1.35 10.33
C TYR A 181 9.94 -1.03 11.55
N GLN A 182 8.71 -1.56 11.58
CA GLN A 182 7.76 -1.31 12.65
C GLN A 182 8.32 -1.68 14.03
N GLU A 183 8.90 -2.88 14.19
CA GLU A 183 9.45 -3.34 15.48
C GLU A 183 10.57 -2.43 16.02
N VAL A 184 11.34 -1.79 15.14
CA VAL A 184 12.43 -0.88 15.51
C VAL A 184 11.90 0.46 16.02
N TRP A 185 10.82 0.95 15.43
CA TRP A 185 10.32 2.31 15.69
C TRP A 185 9.17 2.38 16.68
N LEU A 186 8.38 1.32 16.86
CA LEU A 186 7.25 1.31 17.80
C LEU A 186 7.65 1.76 19.21
N SER A 187 8.71 1.16 19.76
CA SER A 187 9.18 1.48 21.11
C SER A 187 9.70 2.92 21.22
N ARG A 188 10.30 3.45 20.15
CA ARG A 188 10.79 4.84 20.09
C ARG A 188 9.65 5.85 20.01
N LEU A 189 8.53 5.46 19.40
CA LEU A 189 7.28 6.24 19.38
C LEU A 189 6.45 6.06 20.66
N GLY A 190 6.94 5.30 21.65
CA GLY A 190 6.24 5.09 22.91
C GLY A 190 5.11 4.06 22.85
N TYR A 191 5.02 3.26 21.79
CA TYR A 191 3.98 2.26 21.61
C TYR A 191 4.47 0.83 21.89
N THR A 192 3.63 0.03 22.55
CA THR A 192 3.66 -1.42 22.43
C THR A 192 2.95 -1.85 21.13
N ALA A 193 3.08 -3.11 20.71
CA ALA A 193 2.35 -3.60 19.55
C ALA A 193 0.81 -3.54 19.74
N GLU A 194 0.35 -3.81 20.96
CA GLU A 194 -1.07 -3.74 21.34
C GLU A 194 -1.56 -2.29 21.34
N ALA A 195 -0.85 -1.38 22.01
CA ALA A 195 -1.21 0.04 22.04
C ALA A 195 -1.22 0.67 20.65
N TYR A 196 -0.30 0.26 19.77
CA TYR A 196 -0.29 0.71 18.38
C TYR A 196 -1.50 0.19 17.60
N ARG A 197 -1.87 -1.08 17.78
CA ARG A 197 -3.07 -1.65 17.16
C ARG A 197 -4.33 -0.92 17.65
N ASP A 198 -4.43 -0.64 18.94
CA ASP A 198 -5.59 0.03 19.52
C ASP A 198 -5.69 1.48 19.04
N ALA A 199 -4.56 2.19 18.96
CA ALA A 199 -4.53 3.53 18.36
C ALA A 199 -4.97 3.54 16.89
N ILE A 200 -4.60 2.52 16.10
CA ILE A 200 -5.12 2.37 14.73
C ILE A 200 -6.65 2.19 14.76
N ALA A 201 -7.16 1.34 15.67
CA ALA A 201 -8.58 1.05 15.77
C ALA A 201 -9.43 2.29 16.04
N GLU A 202 -8.92 3.26 16.80
CA GLU A 202 -9.59 4.52 17.13
C GLU A 202 -9.86 5.41 15.89
N HIS A 203 -9.16 5.17 14.79
CA HIS A 203 -9.29 5.94 13.55
C HIS A 203 -10.15 5.25 12.48
N LEU A 204 -10.50 3.97 12.64
CA LEU A 204 -11.25 3.24 11.63
C LEU A 204 -12.77 3.54 11.69
N PRO A 205 -13.50 3.54 10.54
CA PRO A 205 -14.90 3.94 10.42
C PRO A 205 -15.97 2.91 10.88
#